data_AF-A0A5Q0GAQ8-F1
#
_entry.id   AF-A0A5Q0GAQ8-F1
#
_cell.length_a   1.000
_cell.length_b   1.000
_cell.length_c   1.000
_cell.angle_alpha   90.00
_cell.angle_beta   90.00
_cell.angle_gamma   90.00
#
_symmetry.space_group_name_H-M   'P 1'
#
loop_
_entity.id
_entity.type
_entity.pdbx_description
1 polymer ?
#
loop_
_entity_poly.entity_id
_entity_poly.type
_entity_poly.pdbx_seq_one_letter_code
_entity_poly.pdbx_strand_id
1 'polypeptide(L)'
;MQHLHQLLTTKNSELARLLRFSLHGIEASLKKAQAEFPQDPGAKVCDEVLQELRHLLQPEQQAIAIIQPPDEFKLNSLREAFDSDSELGLYLGDSLLQSYTDADLWNEIHRKLLRVPEGLAQVWRQKALDWAQEMGAVANNEYVYHLPFIRNEIIYPGLSGSINAQGLCLSQKAFFHNNIIQNDASEEIHLLASFLLLWSKFIEIEPDLHHALKSVFSFDVIPLHSQPEQQNQYIDTFIDRFQRTRKAEEIAEPLLTLRAWIDMDEAINSLVFIPPSERYSWWGKLQQESRRALKKVADRAINAGYDVRIRQLTGIYADICAFSKDDLQLDCGGIPGEVLTCLRVYARINQEEIPGRVIFRSSR
;
A
#
# COMPACT_ATOMS: atom_id res chain seq x y z
N MET A 1 32.68 6.45 -9.77
CA MET A 1 31.63 5.45 -10.13
C MET A 1 31.09 5.63 -11.58
N GLN A 2 31.92 5.98 -12.58
CA GLN A 2 31.42 6.39 -13.91
C GLN A 2 30.68 5.28 -14.67
N HIS A 3 31.20 4.04 -14.67
CA HIS A 3 30.57 2.93 -15.38
C HIS A 3 29.28 2.43 -14.70
N LEU A 4 29.17 2.56 -13.37
CA LEU A 4 27.94 2.24 -12.65
C LEU A 4 26.83 3.24 -13.01
N HIS A 5 27.15 4.53 -13.06
CA HIS A 5 26.22 5.55 -13.50
C HIS A 5 25.78 5.33 -14.96
N GLN A 6 26.73 5.05 -15.86
CA GLN A 6 26.43 4.73 -17.26
C GLN A 6 25.49 3.52 -17.39
N LEU A 7 25.73 2.46 -16.62
CA LEU A 7 24.87 1.29 -16.60
C LEU A 7 23.47 1.65 -16.06
N LEU A 8 23.37 2.37 -14.94
CA LEU A 8 22.09 2.80 -14.34
C LEU A 8 21.24 3.67 -15.27
N THR A 9 21.87 4.50 -16.11
CA THR A 9 21.19 5.36 -17.10
C THR A 9 20.76 4.62 -18.38
N THR A 10 21.14 3.35 -18.54
CA THR A 10 20.80 2.56 -19.74
C THR A 10 19.33 2.14 -19.69
N LYS A 11 18.51 2.72 -20.57
CA LYS A 11 17.07 2.41 -20.69
C LYS A 11 16.83 0.95 -21.05
N ASN A 12 15.79 0.33 -20.48
CA ASN A 12 15.35 -1.05 -20.74
C ASN A 12 16.44 -2.12 -20.53
N SER A 13 17.37 -1.90 -19.59
CA SER A 13 18.44 -2.85 -19.27
C SER A 13 18.13 -3.62 -17.99
N GLU A 14 17.99 -4.94 -18.11
CA GLU A 14 17.87 -5.84 -16.95
C GLU A 14 19.08 -5.76 -16.02
N LEU A 15 20.27 -5.49 -16.57
CA LEU A 15 21.49 -5.29 -15.78
C LEU A 15 21.47 -3.97 -15.01
N ALA A 16 20.91 -2.90 -15.61
CA ALA A 16 20.72 -1.62 -14.93
C ALA A 16 19.71 -1.75 -13.78
N ARG A 17 18.62 -2.48 -14.04
CA ARG A 17 17.59 -2.84 -13.06
C ARG A 17 18.21 -3.60 -11.88
N LEU A 18 18.84 -4.74 -12.14
CA LEU A 18 19.52 -5.56 -11.09
C LEU A 18 20.55 -4.76 -10.28
N LEU A 19 21.32 -3.90 -10.95
CA LEU A 19 22.28 -3.04 -10.28
C LEU A 19 21.59 -2.05 -9.34
N ARG A 20 20.51 -1.39 -9.79
CA ARG A 20 19.73 -0.46 -8.97
C ARG A 20 19.19 -1.15 -7.70
N PHE A 21 18.66 -2.36 -7.82
CA PHE A 21 18.22 -3.16 -6.66
C PHE A 21 19.34 -3.48 -5.70
N SER A 22 20.47 -3.95 -6.23
CA SER A 22 21.62 -4.32 -5.41
C SER A 22 22.15 -3.12 -4.62
N LEU A 23 22.19 -1.94 -5.26
CA LEU A 23 22.63 -0.70 -4.63
C LEU A 23 21.63 -0.18 -3.59
N HIS A 24 20.32 -0.23 -3.85
CA HIS A 24 19.31 0.08 -2.82
C HIS A 24 19.37 -0.90 -1.65
N GLY A 25 19.62 -2.19 -1.91
CA GLY A 25 19.80 -3.19 -0.86
C GLY A 25 21.05 -2.96 -0.01
N ILE A 26 22.17 -2.55 -0.65
CA ILE A 26 23.39 -2.14 0.06
C ILE A 26 23.12 -0.87 0.88
N GLU A 27 22.47 0.14 0.31
CA GLU A 27 22.13 1.39 1.01
C GLU A 27 21.29 1.09 2.26
N ALA A 28 20.24 0.29 2.13
CA ALA A 28 19.37 -0.08 3.25
C ALA A 28 20.13 -0.89 4.32
N SER A 29 20.96 -1.84 3.91
CA SER A 29 21.76 -2.65 4.84
C SER A 29 22.76 -1.80 5.63
N LEU A 30 23.40 -0.84 4.96
CA LEU A 30 24.34 0.09 5.58
C LEU A 30 23.64 1.07 6.53
N LYS A 31 22.46 1.61 6.16
CA LYS A 31 21.64 2.42 7.07
C LYS A 31 21.30 1.67 8.35
N LYS A 32 20.85 0.41 8.21
CA LYS A 32 20.53 -0.44 9.36
C LYS A 32 21.75 -0.69 10.25
N ALA A 33 22.89 -1.04 9.65
CA ALA A 33 24.13 -1.28 10.38
C ALA A 33 24.65 0.00 11.09
N GLN A 34 24.54 1.16 10.44
CA GLN A 34 24.93 2.46 11.00
C GLN A 34 24.05 2.85 12.21
N ALA A 35 22.74 2.57 12.16
CA ALA A 35 21.82 2.78 13.28
C ALA A 35 22.04 1.81 14.46
N GLU A 36 22.59 0.62 14.20
CA GLU A 36 22.88 -0.41 15.20
C GLU A 36 24.26 -0.22 15.84
N PHE A 37 25.25 0.25 15.07
CA PHE A 37 26.64 0.44 15.51
C PHE A 37 27.16 1.88 15.28
N PRO A 38 26.59 2.90 15.94
CA PRO A 38 26.90 4.31 15.66
C PRO A 38 28.31 4.74 16.09
N GLN A 39 28.98 3.95 16.94
CA GLN A 39 30.35 4.20 17.43
C GLN A 39 31.39 3.31 16.73
N ASP A 40 30.99 2.56 15.71
CA ASP A 40 31.92 1.74 14.94
C ASP A 40 33.00 2.64 14.28
N PRO A 41 34.28 2.23 14.27
CA PRO A 41 35.35 3.00 13.62
C PRO A 41 35.06 3.35 12.15
N GLY A 42 34.25 2.54 11.47
CA GLY A 42 33.80 2.74 10.09
C GLY A 42 32.56 3.61 9.93
N ALA A 43 31.91 4.08 11.01
CA ALA A 43 30.63 4.80 10.92
C ALA A 43 30.70 6.06 10.02
N LYS A 44 31.76 6.85 10.12
CA LYS A 44 31.94 8.04 9.25
C LYS A 44 32.12 7.66 7.78
N VAL A 45 32.83 6.58 7.50
CA VAL A 45 33.02 6.08 6.13
C VAL A 45 31.71 5.49 5.59
N CYS A 46 30.91 4.86 6.47
CA CYS A 46 29.56 4.40 6.13
C CYS A 46 28.66 5.57 5.69
N ASP A 47 28.73 6.72 6.38
CA ASP A 47 27.98 7.93 6.00
C ASP A 47 28.39 8.45 4.62
N GLU A 48 29.68 8.46 4.31
CA GLU A 48 30.21 8.86 3.01
C GLU A 48 29.74 7.91 1.91
N VAL A 49 29.81 6.59 2.13
CA VAL A 49 29.30 5.57 1.19
C VAL A 49 27.79 5.72 0.97
N LEU A 50 27.02 5.98 2.03
CA LEU A 50 25.58 6.23 1.93
C LEU A 50 25.28 7.49 1.09
N GLN A 51 26.08 8.55 1.21
CA GLN A 51 25.95 9.73 0.36
C GLN A 51 26.29 9.43 -1.11
N GLU A 52 27.36 8.69 -1.37
CA GLU A 52 27.73 8.27 -2.73
C GLU A 52 26.63 7.43 -3.39
N LEU A 53 26.06 6.47 -2.65
CA LEU A 53 24.96 5.65 -3.13
C LEU A 53 23.72 6.48 -3.44
N ARG A 54 23.35 7.43 -2.57
CA ARG A 54 22.23 8.34 -2.84
C ARG A 54 22.44 9.17 -4.09
N HIS A 55 23.63 9.73 -4.28
CA HIS A 55 23.92 10.53 -5.46
C HIS A 55 23.87 9.69 -6.75
N LEU A 56 24.30 8.43 -6.66
CA LEU A 56 24.27 7.49 -7.78
C LEU A 56 22.85 7.00 -8.11
N LEU A 57 21.97 6.90 -7.10
CA LEU A 57 20.60 6.41 -7.20
C LEU A 57 19.57 7.52 -7.46
N GLN A 58 19.95 8.79 -7.31
CA GLN A 58 19.07 9.91 -7.64
C GLN A 58 18.66 9.85 -9.11
N PRO A 59 17.36 9.86 -9.43
CA PRO A 59 16.92 10.10 -10.80
C PRO A 59 17.39 11.49 -11.23
N GLU A 60 17.77 11.66 -12.51
CA GLU A 60 17.91 12.99 -13.09
C GLU A 60 16.60 13.74 -12.83
N GLN A 61 16.66 14.73 -11.93
CA GLN A 61 15.53 15.59 -11.62
C GLN A 61 15.10 16.26 -12.92
N GLN A 62 14.01 15.77 -13.51
CA GLN A 62 13.21 16.62 -14.37
C GLN A 62 12.74 17.76 -13.47
N ALA A 63 13.33 18.94 -13.69
CA ALA A 63 12.93 20.17 -13.03
C ALA A 63 11.42 20.30 -13.16
N ILE A 64 10.71 20.08 -12.04
CA ILE A 64 9.30 20.41 -11.93
C ILE A 64 9.27 21.92 -12.06
N ALA A 65 8.84 22.39 -13.23
CA ALA A 65 8.60 23.80 -13.45
C ALA A 65 7.61 24.26 -12.38
N ILE A 66 8.08 25.12 -11.49
CA ILE A 66 7.22 25.86 -10.55
C ILE A 66 6.43 26.83 -11.43
N ILE A 67 5.31 26.35 -11.98
CA ILE A 67 4.31 27.18 -12.64
C ILE A 67 3.43 27.72 -11.52
N GLN A 68 3.35 29.05 -11.43
CA GLN A 68 2.49 29.73 -10.46
C GLN A 68 1.04 29.21 -10.57
N PRO A 69 0.36 28.92 -9.44
CA PRO A 69 -1.01 28.45 -9.47
C PRO A 69 -1.93 29.52 -10.11
N PRO A 70 -2.90 29.13 -10.95
CA PRO A 70 -3.88 30.05 -11.48
C PRO A 70 -4.72 30.67 -10.35
N ASP A 71 -5.05 31.94 -10.52
CA ASP A 71 -5.90 32.71 -9.61
C ASP A 71 -7.29 32.03 -9.49
N GLU A 72 -7.70 31.78 -8.24
CA GLU A 72 -9.02 31.30 -7.77
C GLU A 72 -9.30 29.77 -7.74
N PHE A 73 -8.62 29.06 -6.82
CA PHE A 73 -9.11 27.76 -6.31
C PHE A 73 -10.36 27.96 -5.45
N LYS A 74 -11.49 27.38 -5.84
CA LYS A 74 -12.74 27.49 -5.07
C LYS A 74 -12.68 26.71 -3.77
N LEU A 75 -11.88 25.65 -3.72
CA LEU A 75 -11.73 24.77 -2.56
C LEU A 75 -10.49 25.10 -1.70
N ASN A 76 -9.87 26.28 -1.85
CA ASN A 76 -8.67 26.61 -1.08
C ASN A 76 -8.93 26.63 0.44
N SER A 77 -10.07 27.17 0.89
CA SER A 77 -10.45 27.16 2.31
C SER A 77 -10.61 25.74 2.85
N LEU A 78 -11.08 24.79 2.02
CA LEU A 78 -11.18 23.38 2.38
C LEU A 78 -9.78 22.77 2.56
N ARG A 79 -8.82 23.09 1.67
CA ARG A 79 -7.42 22.67 1.82
C ARG A 79 -6.84 23.16 3.14
N GLU A 80 -6.94 24.45 3.42
CA GLU A 80 -6.40 25.05 4.65
C GLU A 80 -7.01 24.41 5.90
N ALA A 81 -8.32 24.17 5.90
CA ALA A 81 -8.99 23.49 7.00
C ALA A 81 -8.52 22.04 7.15
N PHE A 82 -8.30 21.32 6.05
CA PHE A 82 -7.87 19.92 6.07
C PHE A 82 -6.42 19.79 6.56
N ASP A 83 -5.50 20.58 6.01
CA ASP A 83 -4.07 20.55 6.35
C ASP A 83 -3.80 21.03 7.80
N SER A 84 -4.70 21.84 8.38
CA SER A 84 -4.59 22.33 9.76
C SER A 84 -5.27 21.45 10.81
N ASP A 85 -5.97 20.38 10.40
CA ASP A 85 -6.68 19.50 11.33
C ASP A 85 -5.72 18.55 12.05
N SER A 86 -5.57 18.78 13.36
CA SER A 86 -4.67 17.99 14.19
C SER A 86 -5.10 16.53 14.34
N GLU A 87 -6.40 16.22 14.24
CA GLU A 87 -6.90 14.85 14.37
C GLU A 87 -6.57 14.04 13.10
N LEU A 88 -6.74 14.63 11.92
CA LEU A 88 -6.27 14.05 10.65
C LEU A 88 -4.76 13.84 10.64
N GLY A 89 -3.99 14.80 11.19
CA GLY A 89 -2.53 14.71 11.31
C GLY A 89 -2.05 13.46 12.07
N LEU A 90 -2.84 12.92 13.01
CA LEU A 90 -2.51 11.67 13.72
C LEU A 90 -2.45 10.45 12.80
N TYR A 91 -3.21 10.46 11.71
CA TYR A 91 -3.35 9.33 10.78
C TYR A 91 -2.61 9.57 9.46
N LEU A 92 -2.57 10.81 8.99
CA LEU A 92 -1.98 11.19 7.70
C LEU A 92 -0.52 11.65 7.83
N GLY A 93 -0.04 11.91 9.05
CA GLY A 93 1.29 12.49 9.30
C GLY A 93 1.40 13.90 8.74
N ASP A 94 2.62 14.35 8.47
CA ASP A 94 2.92 15.69 7.95
C ASP A 94 2.70 15.83 6.42
N SER A 95 1.87 14.95 5.85
CA SER A 95 1.59 14.91 4.41
C SER A 95 0.58 15.99 4.02
N LEU A 96 1.09 17.12 3.53
CA LEU A 96 0.27 18.21 2.99
C LEU A 96 -0.35 17.83 1.64
N LEU A 97 -1.51 18.43 1.35
CA LEU A 97 -2.19 18.28 0.07
C LEU A 97 -1.38 18.93 -1.07
N GLN A 98 -1.19 18.21 -2.19
CA GLN A 98 -0.35 18.65 -3.32
C GLN A 98 -1.12 19.02 -4.60
N SER A 99 -2.44 18.84 -4.61
CA SER A 99 -3.27 19.06 -5.80
C SER A 99 -3.23 20.48 -6.36
N TYR A 100 -3.33 20.62 -7.69
CA TYR A 100 -3.28 21.91 -8.39
C TYR A 100 -4.59 22.29 -9.09
N THR A 101 -5.66 21.52 -8.91
CA THR A 101 -7.01 21.89 -9.37
C THR A 101 -8.04 21.55 -8.29
N ASP A 102 -9.23 22.16 -8.31
CA ASP A 102 -10.33 21.79 -7.41
C ASP A 102 -10.73 20.31 -7.57
N ALA A 103 -10.65 19.78 -8.80
CA ALA A 103 -10.96 18.38 -9.09
C ALA A 103 -9.93 17.41 -8.51
N ASP A 104 -8.65 17.74 -8.62
CA ASP A 104 -7.57 16.95 -8.02
C ASP A 104 -7.64 17.03 -6.50
N LEU A 105 -7.91 18.22 -5.95
CA LEU A 105 -8.01 18.45 -4.51
C LEU A 105 -9.17 17.64 -3.89
N TRP A 106 -10.33 17.65 -4.54
CA TRP A 106 -11.47 16.82 -4.16
C TRP A 106 -11.06 15.34 -4.06
N ASN A 107 -10.42 14.85 -5.12
CA ASN A 107 -9.97 13.46 -5.20
C ASN A 107 -8.91 13.10 -4.17
N GLU A 108 -7.90 13.96 -4.00
CA GLU A 108 -6.82 13.75 -3.05
C GLU A 108 -7.36 13.69 -1.61
N ILE A 109 -8.17 14.67 -1.19
CA ILE A 109 -8.83 14.68 0.12
C ILE A 109 -9.58 13.36 0.35
N HIS A 110 -10.44 12.97 -0.59
CA HIS A 110 -11.26 11.79 -0.40
C HIS A 110 -10.46 10.49 -0.38
N ARG A 111 -9.38 10.38 -1.16
CA ARG A 111 -8.47 9.23 -1.08
C ARG A 111 -7.67 9.21 0.22
N LYS A 112 -7.20 10.37 0.72
CA LYS A 112 -6.56 10.44 2.05
C LYS A 112 -7.52 9.96 3.15
N LEU A 113 -8.80 10.31 3.06
CA LEU A 113 -9.85 9.86 3.99
C LEU A 113 -10.16 8.36 3.91
N LEU A 114 -9.62 7.59 2.96
CA LEU A 114 -9.73 6.12 2.95
C LEU A 114 -8.86 5.46 4.03
N ARG A 115 -7.93 6.21 4.60
CA ARG A 115 -6.88 5.73 5.53
C ARG A 115 -7.16 6.04 6.99
N VAL A 116 -8.17 6.86 7.27
CA VAL A 116 -8.52 7.35 8.61
C VAL A 116 -9.75 6.59 9.16
N PRO A 117 -10.01 6.61 10.48
CA PRO A 117 -11.19 5.98 11.05
C PRO A 117 -12.48 6.44 10.37
N GLU A 118 -13.41 5.53 10.11
CA GLU A 118 -14.62 5.84 9.34
C GLU A 118 -15.46 6.99 9.92
N GLY A 119 -15.54 7.10 11.25
CA GLY A 119 -16.25 8.22 11.89
C GLY A 119 -15.66 9.57 11.50
N LEU A 120 -14.34 9.69 11.58
CA LEU A 120 -13.61 10.90 11.17
C LEU A 120 -13.74 11.13 9.66
N ALA A 121 -13.62 10.08 8.85
CA ALA A 121 -13.79 10.15 7.41
C ALA A 121 -15.18 10.65 7.00
N GLN A 122 -16.24 10.18 7.67
CA GLN A 122 -17.62 10.61 7.40
C GLN A 122 -17.83 12.08 7.71
N VAL A 123 -17.35 12.55 8.86
CA VAL A 123 -17.42 13.97 9.24
C VAL A 123 -16.73 14.83 8.19
N TRP A 124 -15.51 14.47 7.80
CA TRP A 124 -14.75 15.23 6.80
C TRP A 124 -15.34 15.17 5.39
N ARG A 125 -15.90 14.02 4.98
CA ARG A 125 -16.60 13.89 3.69
C ARG A 125 -17.82 14.79 3.63
N GLN A 126 -18.60 14.86 4.71
CA GLN A 126 -19.76 15.75 4.78
C GLN A 126 -19.32 17.22 4.73
N LYS A 127 -18.32 17.59 5.54
CA LYS A 127 -17.76 18.94 5.57
C LYS A 127 -17.26 19.39 4.20
N ALA A 128 -16.50 18.53 3.50
CA ALA A 128 -16.00 18.80 2.16
C ALA A 128 -17.13 18.99 1.15
N LEU A 129 -18.19 18.17 1.23
CA LEU A 129 -19.36 18.30 0.37
C LEU A 129 -20.13 19.61 0.62
N ASP A 130 -20.35 19.98 1.89
CA ASP A 130 -21.04 21.21 2.26
C ASP A 130 -20.29 22.44 1.68
N TRP A 131 -18.96 22.48 1.83
CA TRP A 131 -18.13 23.54 1.21
C TRP A 131 -18.21 23.56 -0.31
N ALA A 132 -18.16 22.40 -0.96
CA ALA A 132 -18.30 22.32 -2.41
C ALA A 132 -19.67 22.85 -2.87
N GLN A 133 -20.73 22.55 -2.12
CA GLN A 133 -22.09 23.04 -2.39
C GLN A 133 -22.23 24.54 -2.19
N GLU A 134 -21.61 25.12 -1.17
CA GLU A 134 -21.55 26.58 -0.97
C GLU A 134 -20.92 27.29 -2.17
N MET A 135 -19.95 26.64 -2.83
CA MET A 135 -19.32 27.15 -4.05
C MET A 135 -20.13 26.87 -5.32
N GLY A 136 -21.30 26.23 -5.21
CA GLY A 136 -22.21 25.93 -6.34
C GLY A 136 -21.97 24.58 -7.03
N ALA A 137 -21.23 23.66 -6.41
CA ALA A 137 -21.08 22.30 -6.89
C ALA A 137 -22.25 21.42 -6.42
N VAL A 138 -22.52 20.34 -7.17
CA VAL A 138 -23.59 19.39 -6.86
C VAL A 138 -23.01 17.98 -6.89
N ALA A 139 -23.33 17.17 -5.87
CA ALA A 139 -22.92 15.78 -5.85
C ALA A 139 -23.50 15.01 -7.05
N ASN A 140 -22.64 14.30 -7.75
CA ASN A 140 -22.99 13.51 -8.93
C ASN A 140 -22.47 12.07 -8.78
N ASN A 141 -23.36 11.15 -8.37
CA ASN A 141 -23.04 9.73 -8.22
C ASN A 141 -22.92 8.98 -9.56
N GLU A 142 -23.28 9.61 -10.68
CA GLU A 142 -23.14 9.03 -12.02
C GLU A 142 -21.77 9.37 -12.64
N TYR A 143 -21.15 10.49 -12.23
CA TYR A 143 -19.83 10.89 -12.70
C TYR A 143 -18.72 10.33 -11.80
N VAL A 144 -18.49 9.02 -11.92
CA VAL A 144 -17.55 8.27 -11.08
C VAL A 144 -16.58 7.44 -11.90
N TYR A 145 -15.37 7.23 -11.38
CA TYR A 145 -14.42 6.26 -11.89
C TYR A 145 -14.75 4.89 -11.27
N HIS A 146 -14.90 3.88 -12.13
CA HIS A 146 -15.31 2.55 -11.71
C HIS A 146 -14.10 1.65 -11.46
N LEU A 147 -13.85 1.37 -10.18
CA LEU A 147 -12.88 0.39 -9.75
C LEU A 147 -13.48 -1.03 -9.81
N PRO A 148 -12.81 -2.00 -10.45
CA PRO A 148 -13.28 -3.38 -10.52
C PRO A 148 -13.29 -4.04 -9.14
N PHE A 149 -14.47 -4.47 -8.67
CA PHE A 149 -14.58 -5.25 -7.42
C PHE A 149 -15.85 -6.11 -7.38
N ILE A 150 -15.95 -7.08 -6.47
CA ILE A 150 -17.10 -8.02 -6.41
C ILE A 150 -18.44 -7.40 -5.95
N ARG A 151 -18.43 -6.14 -5.50
CA ARG A 151 -19.62 -5.40 -5.06
C ARG A 151 -19.65 -4.00 -5.66
N ASN A 152 -20.83 -3.39 -5.68
CA ASN A 152 -21.00 -1.98 -6.02
C ASN A 152 -21.00 -1.12 -4.75
N GLU A 153 -20.22 -0.05 -4.74
CA GLU A 153 -20.11 0.84 -3.59
C GLU A 153 -19.63 2.22 -4.05
N ILE A 154 -20.38 3.29 -3.79
CA ILE A 154 -19.87 4.65 -3.99
C ILE A 154 -18.91 4.95 -2.84
N ILE A 155 -17.62 5.11 -3.15
CA ILE A 155 -16.59 5.42 -2.15
C ILE A 155 -16.69 6.90 -1.78
N TYR A 156 -16.77 7.76 -2.80
CA TYR A 156 -17.10 9.17 -2.69
C TYR A 156 -17.74 9.67 -4.00
N PRO A 157 -18.66 10.64 -3.93
CA PRO A 157 -19.38 11.12 -5.10
C PRO A 157 -18.47 11.95 -6.02
N GLY A 158 -18.83 12.03 -7.30
CA GLY A 158 -18.32 13.07 -8.17
C GLY A 158 -18.98 14.41 -7.87
N LEU A 159 -18.50 15.46 -8.52
CA LEU A 159 -19.08 16.80 -8.51
C LEU A 159 -19.41 17.25 -9.93
N SER A 160 -20.50 17.99 -10.07
CA SER A 160 -20.87 18.74 -11.27
C SER A 160 -21.26 20.17 -10.91
N GLY A 161 -21.45 21.04 -11.91
CA GLY A 161 -21.81 22.45 -11.68
C GLY A 161 -20.56 23.34 -11.65
N SER A 162 -20.41 24.13 -10.59
CA SER A 162 -19.32 25.11 -10.50
C SER A 162 -17.93 24.48 -10.34
N ILE A 163 -17.87 23.25 -9.82
CA ILE A 163 -16.69 22.39 -9.72
C ILE A 163 -17.06 21.07 -10.38
N ASN A 164 -16.19 20.58 -11.26
CA ASN A 164 -16.40 19.32 -11.95
C ASN A 164 -15.27 18.35 -11.57
N ALA A 165 -15.61 17.26 -10.89
CA ALA A 165 -14.65 16.29 -10.38
C ALA A 165 -15.22 14.88 -10.48
N GLN A 166 -14.44 13.94 -11.01
CA GLN A 166 -14.88 12.55 -11.07
C GLN A 166 -14.78 11.91 -9.67
N GLY A 167 -15.85 11.25 -9.22
CA GLY A 167 -15.86 10.50 -7.96
C GLY A 167 -15.23 9.12 -8.12
N LEU A 168 -15.36 8.28 -7.10
CA LEU A 168 -14.80 6.92 -7.10
C LEU A 168 -15.80 5.90 -6.58
N CYS A 169 -15.90 4.76 -7.25
CA CYS A 169 -16.77 3.69 -6.81
C CYS A 169 -16.21 2.31 -7.11
N LEU A 170 -16.58 1.32 -6.30
CA LEU A 170 -16.45 -0.09 -6.64
C LEU A 170 -17.57 -0.50 -7.61
N SER A 171 -17.24 -1.36 -8.58
CA SER A 171 -18.16 -1.80 -9.62
C SER A 171 -17.98 -3.27 -9.95
N GLN A 172 -19.06 -4.02 -9.71
CA GLN A 172 -19.19 -5.43 -10.09
C GLN A 172 -19.20 -5.61 -11.59
N LYS A 173 -19.84 -4.68 -12.32
CA LYS A 173 -19.82 -4.69 -13.77
C LYS A 173 -18.40 -4.50 -14.31
N ALA A 174 -17.63 -3.56 -13.74
CA ALA A 174 -16.23 -3.37 -14.13
C ALA A 174 -15.38 -4.60 -13.84
N PHE A 175 -15.62 -5.30 -12.72
CA PHE A 175 -14.94 -6.56 -12.41
C PHE A 175 -15.16 -7.62 -13.50
N PHE A 176 -16.41 -7.94 -13.82
CA PHE A 176 -16.71 -9.01 -14.79
C PHE A 176 -16.27 -8.68 -16.22
N HIS A 177 -16.16 -7.41 -16.61
CA HIS A 177 -15.62 -7.02 -17.91
C HIS A 177 -14.14 -7.39 -18.11
N ASN A 178 -13.37 -7.58 -17.03
CA ASN A 178 -11.94 -7.91 -17.13
C ASN A 178 -11.68 -9.38 -17.50
N ASN A 179 -12.69 -10.27 -17.44
CA ASN A 179 -12.60 -11.68 -17.86
C ASN A 179 -11.40 -12.48 -17.28
N ILE A 180 -10.88 -12.10 -16.10
CA ILE A 180 -9.71 -12.76 -15.48
C ILE A 180 -10.05 -14.14 -14.91
N ILE A 181 -11.32 -14.35 -14.54
CA ILE A 181 -11.83 -15.60 -13.98
C ILE A 181 -13.13 -15.97 -14.70
N GLN A 182 -13.35 -17.27 -14.87
CA GLN A 182 -14.65 -17.84 -15.27
C GLN A 182 -15.72 -17.62 -14.18
N ASN A 183 -16.99 -17.61 -14.57
CA ASN A 183 -18.11 -17.31 -13.66
C ASN A 183 -18.42 -18.41 -12.65
N ASP A 184 -17.82 -19.59 -12.77
CA ASP A 184 -18.02 -20.78 -11.93
C ASP A 184 -16.94 -20.96 -10.85
N ALA A 185 -15.98 -20.04 -10.76
CA ALA A 185 -14.96 -20.08 -9.72
C ALA A 185 -15.55 -19.84 -8.32
N SER A 186 -14.79 -20.25 -7.29
CA SER A 186 -15.19 -20.01 -5.90
C SER A 186 -15.27 -18.53 -5.57
N GLU A 187 -16.13 -18.19 -4.60
CA GLU A 187 -16.26 -16.83 -4.07
C GLU A 187 -14.91 -16.27 -3.59
N GLU A 188 -14.09 -17.12 -2.96
CA GLU A 188 -12.77 -16.76 -2.49
C GLU A 188 -11.80 -16.41 -3.64
N ILE A 189 -11.83 -17.13 -4.76
CA ILE A 189 -11.02 -16.80 -5.94
C ILE A 189 -11.50 -15.51 -6.61
N HIS A 190 -12.82 -15.28 -6.69
CA HIS A 190 -13.38 -14.00 -7.15
C HIS A 190 -12.91 -12.83 -6.27
N LEU A 191 -12.91 -13.00 -4.95
CA LEU A 191 -12.39 -12.01 -4.01
C LEU A 191 -10.91 -11.71 -4.28
N LEU A 192 -10.07 -12.73 -4.48
CA LEU A 192 -8.64 -12.51 -4.75
C LEU A 192 -8.38 -11.76 -6.06
N ALA A 193 -9.07 -12.10 -7.14
CA ALA A 193 -8.93 -11.33 -8.38
C ALA A 193 -9.44 -9.90 -8.22
N SER A 194 -10.46 -9.70 -7.38
CA SER A 194 -10.96 -8.36 -7.12
C SER A 194 -9.92 -7.51 -6.40
N PHE A 195 -9.16 -8.07 -5.46
CA PHE A 195 -8.00 -7.37 -4.88
C PHE A 195 -6.91 -7.09 -5.92
N LEU A 196 -6.57 -8.06 -6.75
CA LEU A 196 -5.56 -7.88 -7.81
C LEU A 196 -5.92 -6.71 -8.72
N LEU A 197 -7.15 -6.68 -9.21
CA LEU A 197 -7.66 -5.65 -10.10
C LEU A 197 -7.80 -4.29 -9.40
N LEU A 198 -8.37 -4.29 -8.20
CA LEU A 198 -8.58 -3.08 -7.40
C LEU A 198 -7.25 -2.40 -7.08
N TRP A 199 -6.27 -3.16 -6.57
CA TRP A 199 -4.96 -2.63 -6.22
C TRP A 199 -4.16 -2.19 -7.43
N SER A 200 -4.21 -2.92 -8.54
CA SER A 200 -3.61 -2.46 -9.80
C SER A 200 -4.15 -1.09 -10.20
N LYS A 201 -5.47 -0.86 -10.06
CA LYS A 201 -6.08 0.43 -10.34
C LYS A 201 -5.77 1.51 -9.31
N PHE A 202 -5.72 1.17 -8.03
CA PHE A 202 -5.31 2.14 -7.00
C PHE A 202 -3.88 2.63 -7.20
N ILE A 203 -2.95 1.74 -7.57
CA ILE A 203 -1.57 2.08 -7.86
C ILE A 203 -1.47 3.10 -9.02
N GLU A 204 -2.39 3.08 -9.99
CA GLU A 204 -2.43 4.06 -11.08
C GLU A 204 -2.88 5.46 -10.61
N ILE A 205 -3.75 5.56 -9.60
CA ILE A 205 -4.44 6.81 -9.23
C ILE A 205 -4.02 7.39 -7.87
N GLU A 206 -3.28 6.64 -7.06
CA GLU A 206 -2.91 7.04 -5.71
C GLU A 206 -1.38 7.12 -5.55
N PRO A 207 -0.80 8.34 -5.56
CA PRO A 207 0.64 8.53 -5.50
C PRO A 207 1.26 8.21 -4.13
N ASP A 208 0.50 8.23 -3.04
CA ASP A 208 1.01 7.98 -1.68
C ASP A 208 1.25 6.47 -1.41
N LEU A 209 0.96 5.59 -2.37
CA LEU A 209 1.11 4.15 -2.17
C LEU A 209 2.56 3.69 -2.21
N HIS A 210 2.87 2.81 -1.26
CA HIS A 210 4.13 2.12 -1.12
C HIS A 210 3.91 0.61 -1.15
N HIS A 211 4.95 -0.15 -1.46
CA HIS A 211 4.94 -1.58 -1.22
C HIS A 211 5.99 -1.97 -0.19
N ALA A 212 5.65 -3.00 0.57
CA ALA A 212 6.52 -3.65 1.54
C ALA A 212 6.61 -5.15 1.23
N LEU A 213 6.52 -5.57 -0.04
CA LEU A 213 6.41 -7.01 -0.37
C LEU A 213 7.79 -7.68 -0.33
N LYS A 214 7.99 -8.63 0.60
CA LYS A 214 9.31 -9.23 0.88
C LYS A 214 10.00 -9.80 -0.36
N SER A 215 9.25 -10.48 -1.23
CA SER A 215 9.80 -11.13 -2.43
C SER A 215 10.20 -10.15 -3.53
N VAL A 216 9.77 -8.89 -3.44
CA VAL A 216 10.17 -7.81 -4.35
C VAL A 216 11.34 -7.05 -3.73
N PHE A 217 11.14 -6.55 -2.51
CA PHE A 217 12.18 -5.86 -1.75
C PHE A 217 12.00 -6.09 -0.25
N SER A 218 12.99 -6.69 0.40
CA SER A 218 12.88 -7.16 1.79
C SER A 218 13.25 -6.12 2.84
N PHE A 219 13.98 -5.07 2.46
CA PHE A 219 14.72 -4.25 3.42
C PHE A 219 14.04 -2.94 3.81
N ASP A 220 13.02 -2.49 3.07
CA ASP A 220 12.40 -1.18 3.28
C ASP A 220 10.97 -1.14 2.73
N VAL A 221 10.27 -0.03 3.01
CA VAL A 221 8.98 0.33 2.41
C VAL A 221 9.22 1.28 1.24
N ILE A 222 8.81 0.88 0.03
CA ILE A 222 9.25 1.53 -1.19
C ILE A 222 8.09 2.28 -1.87
N PRO A 223 8.23 3.58 -2.18
CA PRO A 223 7.20 4.35 -2.89
C PRO A 223 7.03 3.82 -4.32
N LEU A 224 5.79 3.56 -4.72
CA LEU A 224 5.48 3.00 -6.04
C LEU A 224 5.52 4.08 -7.12
N HIS A 225 4.93 5.25 -6.86
CA HIS A 225 4.78 6.32 -7.85
C HIS A 225 6.12 6.85 -8.36
N SER A 226 7.09 7.06 -7.46
CA SER A 226 8.42 7.55 -7.83
C SER A 226 9.38 6.45 -8.31
N GLN A 227 8.99 5.16 -8.25
CA GLN A 227 9.83 4.02 -8.64
C GLN A 227 9.07 3.04 -9.56
N PRO A 228 8.92 3.35 -10.86
CA PRO A 228 8.16 2.51 -11.80
C PRO A 228 8.65 1.05 -11.90
N GLU A 229 9.96 0.82 -11.71
CA GLU A 229 10.53 -0.54 -11.73
C GLU A 229 10.01 -1.39 -10.57
N GLN A 230 9.81 -0.78 -9.40
CA GLN A 230 9.24 -1.41 -8.21
C GLN A 230 7.75 -1.65 -8.38
N GLN A 231 7.06 -0.69 -8.98
CA GLN A 231 5.66 -0.81 -9.33
C GLN A 231 5.40 -2.03 -10.21
N ASN A 232 6.15 -2.18 -11.31
CA ASN A 232 6.00 -3.31 -12.22
C ASN A 232 6.28 -4.64 -11.50
N GLN A 233 7.34 -4.72 -10.70
CA GLN A 233 7.69 -5.96 -10.00
C GLN A 233 6.68 -6.35 -8.92
N TYR A 234 6.13 -5.37 -8.22
CA TYR A 234 5.05 -5.60 -7.28
C TYR A 234 3.83 -6.20 -8.01
N ILE A 235 3.41 -5.58 -9.11
CA ILE A 235 2.27 -6.04 -9.91
C ILE A 235 2.53 -7.44 -10.47
N ASP A 236 3.70 -7.68 -11.08
CA ASP A 236 4.07 -8.99 -11.65
C ASP A 236 4.07 -10.09 -10.58
N THR A 237 4.65 -9.80 -9.42
CA THR A 237 4.66 -10.73 -8.28
C THR A 237 3.24 -10.98 -7.77
N PHE A 238 2.38 -9.97 -7.76
CA PHE A 238 1.01 -10.10 -7.31
C PHE A 238 0.17 -10.95 -8.26
N ILE A 239 0.38 -10.79 -9.58
CA ILE A 239 -0.21 -11.65 -10.62
C ILE A 239 0.26 -13.10 -10.48
N ASP A 240 1.57 -13.33 -10.31
CA ASP A 240 2.13 -14.68 -10.12
C ASP A 240 1.55 -15.37 -8.88
N ARG A 241 1.46 -14.67 -7.74
CA ARG A 241 0.82 -15.21 -6.52
C ARG A 241 -0.65 -15.54 -6.73
N PHE A 242 -1.39 -14.71 -7.45
CA PHE A 242 -2.77 -14.99 -7.81
C PHE A 242 -2.89 -16.26 -8.68
N GLN A 243 -2.07 -16.39 -9.71
CA GLN A 243 -2.07 -17.56 -10.61
C GLN A 243 -1.72 -18.85 -9.86
N ARG A 244 -0.73 -18.81 -8.96
CA ARG A 244 -0.37 -19.95 -8.11
C ARG A 244 -1.52 -20.34 -7.18
N THR A 245 -2.20 -19.36 -6.59
CA THR A 245 -3.35 -19.61 -5.71
C THR A 245 -4.51 -20.23 -6.47
N ARG A 246 -4.81 -19.72 -7.67
CA ARG A 246 -5.83 -20.32 -8.55
C ARG A 246 -5.50 -21.76 -8.89
N LYS A 247 -4.26 -22.03 -9.31
CA LYS A 247 -3.80 -23.39 -9.62
C LYS A 247 -3.86 -24.31 -8.39
N ALA A 248 -3.56 -23.80 -7.20
CA ALA A 248 -3.65 -24.59 -5.96
C ALA A 248 -5.11 -24.96 -5.63
N GLU A 249 -6.06 -24.05 -5.81
CA GLU A 249 -7.50 -24.35 -5.65
C GLU A 249 -7.99 -25.36 -6.72
N GLU A 250 -7.50 -25.28 -7.96
CA GLU A 250 -7.81 -26.26 -9.02
C GLU A 250 -7.32 -27.68 -8.68
N ILE A 251 -6.14 -27.79 -8.04
CA ILE A 251 -5.59 -29.08 -7.57
C ILE A 251 -6.36 -29.61 -6.35
N ALA A 252 -7.00 -28.73 -5.59
CA ALA A 252 -7.76 -29.02 -4.37
C ALA A 252 -6.95 -29.73 -3.26
N GLU A 253 -5.64 -29.49 -3.17
CA GLU A 253 -4.80 -29.98 -2.06
C GLU A 253 -4.77 -28.94 -0.92
N PRO A 254 -5.32 -29.23 0.28
CA PRO A 254 -5.57 -28.20 1.28
C PRO A 254 -4.32 -27.45 1.78
N LEU A 255 -3.17 -28.10 1.89
CA LEU A 255 -1.95 -27.44 2.39
C LEU A 255 -1.33 -26.53 1.34
N LEU A 256 -1.30 -26.95 0.08
CA LEU A 256 -0.85 -26.17 -1.06
C LEU A 256 -1.73 -24.93 -1.23
N THR A 257 -3.05 -25.11 -1.16
CA THR A 257 -4.02 -24.01 -1.17
C THR A 257 -3.73 -23.04 -0.02
N LEU A 258 -3.61 -23.52 1.21
CA LEU A 258 -3.35 -22.66 2.36
C LEU A 258 -2.05 -21.86 2.22
N ARG A 259 -0.95 -22.50 1.79
CA ARG A 259 0.33 -21.81 1.59
C ARG A 259 0.24 -20.73 0.52
N ALA A 260 -0.39 -21.03 -0.61
CA ALA A 260 -0.58 -20.06 -1.69
C ALA A 260 -1.44 -18.87 -1.21
N TRP A 261 -2.47 -19.14 -0.42
CA TRP A 261 -3.31 -18.10 0.20
C TRP A 261 -2.55 -17.21 1.18
N ILE A 262 -1.66 -17.77 2.01
CA ILE A 262 -0.80 -16.97 2.90
C ILE A 262 0.09 -16.02 2.09
N ASP A 263 0.64 -16.49 0.96
CA ASP A 263 1.45 -15.64 0.08
C ASP A 263 0.59 -14.56 -0.59
N MET A 264 -0.57 -14.90 -1.13
CA MET A 264 -1.46 -13.91 -1.74
C MET A 264 -1.91 -12.84 -0.73
N ASP A 265 -2.24 -13.26 0.49
CA ASP A 265 -2.64 -12.37 1.57
C ASP A 265 -1.49 -11.46 2.04
N GLU A 266 -0.25 -11.95 2.07
CA GLU A 266 0.92 -11.08 2.26
C GLU A 266 1.02 -10.01 1.17
N ALA A 267 0.81 -10.36 -0.11
CA ALA A 267 0.87 -9.39 -1.19
C ALA A 267 -0.19 -8.29 -1.01
N ILE A 268 -1.44 -8.68 -0.72
CA ILE A 268 -2.55 -7.74 -0.45
C ILE A 268 -2.21 -6.78 0.70
N ASN A 269 -1.66 -7.29 1.79
CA ASN A 269 -1.36 -6.48 2.98
C ASN A 269 0.00 -5.77 2.89
N SER A 270 0.78 -6.02 1.84
CA SER A 270 2.05 -5.33 1.56
C SER A 270 1.88 -4.07 0.74
N LEU A 271 0.69 -3.80 0.19
CA LEU A 271 0.36 -2.48 -0.36
C LEU A 271 -0.10 -1.57 0.78
N VAL A 272 0.71 -0.57 1.10
CA VAL A 272 0.57 0.23 2.32
C VAL A 272 0.72 1.72 2.03
N PHE A 273 0.26 2.52 2.98
CA PHE A 273 0.57 3.95 3.07
C PHE A 273 1.63 4.19 4.13
N ILE A 274 2.25 5.38 4.09
CA ILE A 274 3.14 5.87 5.13
C ILE A 274 2.64 7.24 5.58
N PRO A 275 2.08 7.38 6.80
CA PRO A 275 1.81 6.34 7.79
C PRO A 275 0.84 5.22 7.33
N PRO A 276 0.93 3.99 7.87
CA PRO A 276 -0.02 2.92 7.57
C PRO A 276 -1.46 3.32 7.92
N SER A 277 -2.41 2.89 7.07
CA SER A 277 -3.84 3.15 7.27
C SER A 277 -4.34 2.58 8.59
N GLU A 278 -5.26 3.30 9.24
CA GLU A 278 -5.90 2.82 10.45
C GLU A 278 -6.69 1.52 10.19
N ARG A 279 -6.70 0.60 11.16
CA ARG A 279 -7.24 -0.76 11.03
C ARG A 279 -8.72 -0.77 10.64
N TYR A 280 -9.52 0.14 11.16
CA TYR A 280 -10.96 0.27 10.93
C TYR A 280 -11.31 1.33 9.88
N SER A 281 -10.32 1.90 9.20
CA SER A 281 -10.52 2.70 7.99
C SER A 281 -11.09 1.86 6.84
N TRP A 282 -11.54 2.54 5.78
CA TRP A 282 -12.02 1.85 4.57
C TRP A 282 -10.95 0.91 3.98
N TRP A 283 -9.71 1.38 3.88
CA TRP A 283 -8.58 0.57 3.41
C TRP A 283 -8.27 -0.60 4.35
N GLY A 284 -8.23 -0.33 5.66
CA GLY A 284 -7.97 -1.35 6.67
C GLY A 284 -9.03 -2.46 6.68
N LYS A 285 -10.31 -2.11 6.48
CA LYS A 285 -11.39 -3.09 6.35
C LYS A 285 -11.24 -3.96 5.10
N LEU A 286 -10.82 -3.39 3.98
CA LEU A 286 -10.51 -4.17 2.76
C LEU A 286 -9.42 -5.20 3.03
N GLN A 287 -8.31 -4.81 3.65
CA GLN A 287 -7.25 -5.74 4.04
C GLN A 287 -7.75 -6.83 5.00
N GLN A 288 -8.65 -6.48 5.93
CA GLN A 288 -9.29 -7.46 6.82
C GLN A 288 -10.21 -8.45 6.07
N GLU A 289 -10.80 -8.10 4.93
CA GLU A 289 -11.60 -9.07 4.15
C GLU A 289 -10.70 -10.20 3.62
N SER A 290 -9.49 -9.87 3.17
CA SER A 290 -8.47 -10.86 2.80
C SER A 290 -8.11 -11.78 3.98
N ARG A 291 -7.86 -11.20 5.17
CA ARG A 291 -7.56 -11.99 6.39
C ARG A 291 -8.72 -12.91 6.77
N ARG A 292 -9.98 -12.46 6.61
CA ARG A 292 -11.16 -13.30 6.86
C ARG A 292 -11.26 -14.45 5.87
N ALA A 293 -10.95 -14.23 4.60
CA ALA A 293 -10.91 -15.29 3.59
C ALA A 293 -9.80 -16.31 3.87
N LEU A 294 -8.59 -15.85 4.22
CA LEU A 294 -7.49 -16.73 4.64
C LEU A 294 -7.89 -17.61 5.83
N LYS A 295 -8.61 -17.05 6.82
CA LYS A 295 -9.10 -17.84 7.96
C LYS A 295 -10.02 -18.98 7.52
N LYS A 296 -10.95 -18.72 6.59
CA LYS A 296 -11.81 -19.80 6.03
C LYS A 296 -10.99 -20.89 5.35
N VAL A 297 -9.93 -20.51 4.61
CA VAL A 297 -9.02 -21.47 3.97
C VAL A 297 -8.26 -22.30 5.00
N ALA A 298 -7.81 -21.67 6.09
CA ALA A 298 -7.18 -22.37 7.20
C ALA A 298 -8.13 -23.37 7.87
N ASP A 299 -9.39 -22.96 8.11
CA ASP A 299 -10.42 -23.83 8.68
C ASP A 299 -10.69 -25.06 7.77
N ARG A 300 -10.65 -24.90 6.43
CA ARG A 300 -10.72 -26.03 5.48
C ARG A 300 -9.56 -27.02 5.69
N ALA A 301 -8.33 -26.54 5.86
CA ALA A 301 -7.18 -27.41 6.11
C ALA A 301 -7.26 -28.11 7.49
N ILE A 302 -7.74 -27.41 8.52
CA ILE A 302 -7.98 -28.00 9.85
C ILE A 302 -9.03 -29.13 9.75
N ASN A 303 -10.13 -28.88 9.05
CA ASN A 303 -11.19 -29.87 8.84
C ASN A 303 -10.73 -31.07 8.01
N ALA A 304 -9.69 -30.92 7.19
CA ALA A 304 -9.03 -32.01 6.47
C ALA A 304 -8.05 -32.82 7.35
N GLY A 305 -7.90 -32.47 8.64
CA GLY A 305 -7.09 -33.21 9.61
C GLY A 305 -5.67 -32.67 9.83
N TYR A 306 -5.33 -31.50 9.28
CA TYR A 306 -4.01 -30.88 9.46
C TYR A 306 -3.91 -30.03 10.74
N ASP A 307 -2.74 -30.00 11.39
CA ASP A 307 -2.48 -29.11 12.53
C ASP A 307 -2.09 -27.72 12.02
N VAL A 308 -3.06 -26.82 11.91
CA VAL A 308 -2.84 -25.45 11.42
C VAL A 308 -3.10 -24.45 12.53
N ARG A 309 -2.16 -23.50 12.71
CA ARG A 309 -2.35 -22.29 13.51
C ARG A 309 -1.99 -21.08 12.67
N ILE A 310 -2.86 -20.07 12.66
CA ILE A 310 -2.59 -18.78 12.03
C ILE A 310 -2.80 -17.68 13.06
N ARG A 311 -1.88 -16.71 13.10
CA ARG A 311 -1.92 -15.57 14.01
C ARG A 311 -1.61 -14.29 13.25
N GLN A 312 -2.55 -13.35 13.26
CA GLN A 312 -2.27 -11.96 12.91
C GLN A 312 -1.45 -11.33 14.05
N LEU A 313 -0.36 -10.66 13.70
CA LEU A 313 0.57 -10.05 14.66
C LEU A 313 0.16 -8.58 14.87
N THR A 314 -0.25 -8.23 16.08
CA THR A 314 -0.75 -6.89 16.44
C THR A 314 -0.41 -6.57 17.89
N GLY A 315 -0.41 -5.30 18.26
CA GLY A 315 -0.12 -4.83 19.62
C GLY A 315 1.36 -4.50 19.81
N ILE A 316 1.87 -4.69 21.02
CA ILE A 316 3.26 -4.36 21.38
C ILE A 316 4.23 -5.25 20.58
N TYR A 317 5.21 -4.64 19.92
CA TYR A 317 6.18 -5.35 19.07
C TYR A 317 6.99 -6.37 19.87
N ALA A 318 7.40 -6.02 21.09
CA ALA A 318 8.17 -6.91 21.97
C ALA A 318 7.43 -8.21 22.33
N ASP A 319 6.09 -8.21 22.31
CA ASP A 319 5.28 -9.40 22.62
C ASP A 319 5.14 -10.34 21.42
N ILE A 320 5.42 -9.86 20.22
CA ILE A 320 5.20 -10.60 18.97
C ILE A 320 6.46 -10.86 18.16
N CYS A 321 7.59 -10.19 18.45
CA CYS A 321 8.82 -10.27 17.65
C CYS A 321 9.41 -11.68 17.55
N ALA A 322 9.08 -12.58 18.48
CA ALA A 322 9.46 -14.00 18.40
C ALA A 322 8.72 -14.78 17.29
N PHE A 323 7.57 -14.27 16.82
CA PHE A 323 6.73 -14.89 15.80
C PHE A 323 6.91 -14.25 14.42
N SER A 324 7.76 -13.23 14.30
CA SER A 324 8.02 -12.51 13.05
C SER A 324 9.49 -12.55 12.63
N LYS A 325 9.73 -12.32 11.33
CA LYS A 325 11.06 -12.13 10.75
C LYS A 325 11.02 -11.08 9.65
N ASP A 326 12.16 -10.45 9.42
CA ASP A 326 12.35 -9.42 8.38
C ASP A 326 11.40 -8.22 8.54
N ASP A 327 11.11 -7.86 9.79
CA ASP A 327 10.22 -6.75 10.13
C ASP A 327 10.79 -5.40 9.67
N LEU A 328 9.89 -4.47 9.36
CA LEU A 328 10.22 -3.13 8.93
C LEU A 328 9.91 -2.12 10.03
N GLN A 329 10.85 -1.22 10.27
CA GLN A 329 10.68 -0.13 11.23
C GLN A 329 10.23 1.14 10.49
N LEU A 330 9.28 1.85 11.09
CA LEU A 330 8.97 3.23 10.73
C LEU A 330 9.15 4.15 11.93
N ASP A 331 9.40 5.42 11.63
CA ASP A 331 9.56 6.48 12.63
C ASP A 331 8.28 7.36 12.74
N CYS A 332 7.24 7.06 11.95
CA CYS A 332 5.98 7.80 11.89
C CYS A 332 4.75 6.88 12.03
N GLY A 333 3.64 7.47 12.49
CA GLY A 333 2.32 6.81 12.58
C GLY A 333 2.09 5.94 13.81
N GLY A 334 0.86 5.84 14.33
CA GLY A 334 0.51 4.95 15.44
C GLY A 334 1.31 5.19 16.73
N ILE A 335 1.46 4.18 17.59
CA ILE A 335 2.09 4.32 18.92
C ILE A 335 3.52 3.76 18.90
N PRO A 336 4.53 4.47 19.42
CA PRO A 336 5.90 3.96 19.56
C PRO A 336 5.96 2.60 20.27
N GLY A 337 6.69 1.64 19.69
CA GLY A 337 6.80 0.27 20.20
C GLY A 337 5.68 -0.68 19.79
N GLU A 338 4.67 -0.22 19.05
CA GLU A 338 3.58 -1.06 18.57
C GLU A 338 3.73 -1.47 17.10
N VAL A 339 3.12 -2.59 16.77
CA VAL A 339 2.89 -3.03 15.39
C VAL A 339 1.86 -2.13 14.73
N LEU A 340 2.27 -1.46 13.66
CA LEU A 340 1.43 -0.59 12.85
C LEU A 340 0.62 -1.40 11.84
N THR A 341 1.25 -2.37 11.16
CA THR A 341 0.54 -3.28 10.28
C THR A 341 1.16 -4.67 10.26
N CYS A 342 0.30 -5.68 10.17
CA CYS A 342 0.70 -7.06 9.92
C CYS A 342 0.78 -7.24 8.41
N LEU A 343 1.99 -7.44 7.86
CA LEU A 343 2.20 -7.71 6.43
C LEU A 343 1.94 -9.19 6.14
N ARG A 344 2.55 -10.08 6.92
CA ARG A 344 2.37 -11.53 6.83
C ARG A 344 1.93 -12.10 8.18
N VAL A 345 0.92 -12.94 8.18
CA VAL A 345 0.54 -13.70 9.40
C VAL A 345 1.63 -14.69 9.77
N TYR A 346 1.80 -14.93 11.07
CA TYR A 346 2.49 -16.13 11.52
C TYR A 346 1.61 -17.35 11.20
N ALA A 347 2.21 -18.41 10.69
CA ALA A 347 1.53 -19.68 10.50
C ALA A 347 2.39 -20.85 11.00
N ARG A 348 1.75 -21.85 11.61
CA ARG A 348 2.33 -23.16 11.89
C ARG A 348 1.48 -24.20 11.20
N ILE A 349 2.07 -24.95 10.29
CA ILE A 349 1.39 -25.99 9.50
C ILE A 349 2.11 -27.30 9.79
N ASN A 350 1.45 -28.19 10.52
CA ASN A 350 2.05 -29.36 11.16
C ASN A 350 3.25 -28.95 12.04
N GLN A 351 4.46 -29.37 11.67
CA GLN A 351 5.69 -29.04 12.38
C GLN A 351 6.47 -27.88 11.72
N GLU A 352 5.98 -27.35 10.60
CA GLU A 352 6.64 -26.27 9.87
C GLU A 352 6.13 -24.92 10.36
N GLU A 353 7.07 -24.06 10.77
CA GLU A 353 6.77 -22.67 11.14
C GLU A 353 7.09 -21.72 9.99
N ILE A 354 6.12 -20.88 9.68
CA ILE A 354 6.21 -19.80 8.72
C ILE A 354 6.13 -18.49 9.53
N PRO A 355 7.24 -17.77 9.70
CA PRO A 355 7.23 -16.54 10.48
C PRO A 355 6.34 -15.49 9.82
N GLY A 356 5.68 -14.69 10.65
CA GLY A 356 4.99 -13.49 10.19
C GLY A 356 5.98 -12.38 9.85
N ARG A 357 5.44 -11.23 9.44
CA ARG A 357 6.22 -10.03 9.13
C ARG A 357 5.36 -8.81 9.40
N VAL A 358 5.93 -7.80 10.05
CA VAL A 358 5.21 -6.60 10.45
C VAL A 358 5.93 -5.31 10.05
N ILE A 359 5.17 -4.23 10.01
CA ILE A 359 5.68 -2.88 10.16
C ILE A 359 5.41 -2.44 11.60
N PHE A 360 6.41 -1.91 12.30
CA PHE A 360 6.27 -1.42 13.67
C PHE A 360 6.85 -0.01 13.82
N ARG A 361 6.37 0.74 14.81
CA ARG A 361 6.96 2.05 15.16
C ARG A 361 8.08 1.86 16.16
N SER A 362 9.22 2.49 15.90
CA SER A 362 10.33 2.52 16.86
C SER A 362 9.91 3.18 18.17
N SER A 363 10.44 2.71 19.30
CA SER A 363 10.26 3.35 20.61
C SER A 363 11.23 4.52 20.86
N ARG A 364 12.14 4.80 19.90
CA ARG A 364 13.20 5.81 20.03
C ARG A 364 12.70 7.23 19.84
#